data_AF-A0A812MRW1-F1
#
_entry.id   AF-A0A812MRW1-F1
#
_cell.length_a   1.000
_cell.length_b   1.000
_cell.length_c   1.000
_cell.angle_alpha   90.00
_cell.angle_beta   90.00
_cell.angle_gamma   90.00
#
_symmetry.space_group_name_H-M   'P 1'
#
loop_
_entity.id
_entity.type
_entity.pdbx_description
1 polymer ?
#
loop_
_entity_poly.entity_id
_entity_poly.type
_entity_poly.pdbx_seq_one_letter_code
_entity_poly.pdbx_strand_id
1 'polypeptide(L)'
;AQIDLQKAEELEFVIKIIFGKALVEPHYCETYADMVFALRTRYPEFPAENEGEKPHSFTRVLLNTVQNEFESLPTTFEPTDEDRKKFESTEDLNLEMKKRKGKMLANMKFIGNLFLRQLLAVKVIGQVVHDLIGIKQGENPLPEEHMIECVCELLQAIGYTLD
;
A
#
# COMPACT_ATOMS: atom_id res chain seq x y z
N ALA A 1 -21.43 9.54 -14.26
CA ALA A 1 -20.66 10.75 -13.91
C ALA A 1 -19.29 10.63 -14.56
N GLN A 2 -18.92 11.58 -15.42
CA GLN A 2 -17.58 11.62 -16.01
C GLN A 2 -16.72 12.42 -15.04
N ILE A 3 -15.87 11.73 -14.28
CA ILE A 3 -14.86 12.40 -13.43
C ILE A 3 -13.86 13.03 -14.40
N ASP A 4 -13.54 14.31 -14.21
CA ASP A 4 -12.57 15.04 -15.00
C ASP A 4 -11.52 15.69 -14.10
N LEU A 5 -10.42 14.97 -13.87
CA LEU A 5 -9.33 15.42 -13.00
C LEU A 5 -8.48 16.46 -13.74
N GLN A 6 -8.22 17.58 -13.08
CA GLN A 6 -7.43 18.70 -13.59
C GLN A 6 -6.05 18.80 -12.92
N LYS A 7 -5.90 18.25 -11.71
CA LYS A 7 -4.67 18.37 -10.92
C LYS A 7 -4.15 17.03 -10.38
N ALA A 8 -2.85 16.97 -10.14
CA ALA A 8 -2.18 15.82 -9.54
C ALA A 8 -2.73 15.48 -8.14
N GLU A 9 -3.10 16.50 -7.36
CA GLU A 9 -3.67 16.36 -6.01
C GLU A 9 -5.02 15.63 -6.03
N GLU A 10 -5.84 15.88 -7.06
CA GLU A 10 -7.12 15.22 -7.25
C GLU A 10 -6.92 13.75 -7.63
N LEU A 11 -5.93 13.45 -8.46
CA LEU A 11 -5.53 12.07 -8.75
C LEU A 11 -5.04 11.36 -7.49
N GLU A 12 -4.18 12.00 -6.69
CA GLU A 12 -3.70 11.44 -5.44
C GLU A 12 -4.88 11.09 -4.51
N PHE A 13 -5.85 12.01 -4.38
CA PHE A 13 -7.03 11.78 -3.56
C PHE A 13 -7.88 10.60 -4.06
N VAL A 14 -8.08 10.48 -5.39
CA VAL A 14 -8.79 9.34 -5.98
C VAL A 14 -8.03 8.02 -5.72
N ILE A 15 -6.71 8.00 -5.91
CA ILE A 15 -5.88 6.81 -5.65
C ILE A 15 -5.96 6.42 -4.17
N LYS A 16 -5.90 7.39 -3.24
CA LYS A 16 -6.06 7.15 -1.79
C LYS A 16 -7.41 6.53 -1.44
N ILE A 17 -8.49 6.98 -2.06
CA ILE A 17 -9.82 6.36 -1.89
C ILE A 17 -9.79 4.91 -2.36
N ILE A 18 -9.20 4.65 -3.53
CA ILE A 18 -9.09 3.28 -4.07
C ILE A 18 -8.26 2.40 -3.13
N PHE A 19 -7.14 2.90 -2.59
CA PHE A 19 -6.33 2.22 -1.58
C PHE A 19 -7.16 1.88 -0.34
N GLY A 20 -7.82 2.87 0.26
CA GLY A 20 -8.66 2.65 1.43
C GLY A 20 -9.74 1.60 1.20
N LYS A 21 -10.31 1.56 -0.01
CA LYS A 21 -11.26 0.52 -0.43
C LYS A 21 -10.60 -0.85 -0.58
N ALA A 22 -9.45 -0.94 -1.23
CA ALA A 22 -8.73 -2.20 -1.39
C ALA A 22 -8.33 -2.84 -0.05
N LEU A 23 -8.00 -2.02 0.96
CA LEU A 23 -7.63 -2.51 2.30
C LEU A 23 -8.82 -3.04 3.10
N VAL A 24 -10.03 -2.52 2.85
CA VAL A 24 -11.26 -2.98 3.51
C VAL A 24 -11.91 -4.15 2.75
N GLU A 25 -11.74 -4.18 1.43
CA GLU A 25 -12.40 -5.12 0.52
C GLU A 25 -11.36 -5.93 -0.29
N PRO A 26 -10.49 -6.75 0.36
CA PRO A 26 -9.33 -7.39 -0.28
C PRO A 26 -9.67 -8.41 -1.37
N HIS A 27 -10.93 -8.82 -1.48
CA HIS A 27 -11.42 -9.68 -2.55
C HIS A 27 -11.50 -8.93 -3.88
N TYR A 28 -11.55 -7.60 -3.87
CA TYR A 28 -11.63 -6.75 -5.06
C TYR A 28 -10.30 -6.04 -5.40
N CYS A 29 -9.18 -6.43 -4.78
CA CYS A 29 -7.86 -5.83 -5.05
C CYS A 29 -7.50 -5.80 -6.54
N GLU A 30 -7.82 -6.86 -7.29
CA GLU A 30 -7.60 -6.90 -8.74
C GLU A 30 -8.40 -5.81 -9.46
N THR A 31 -9.71 -5.73 -9.20
CA THR A 31 -10.59 -4.70 -9.76
C THR A 31 -10.10 -3.29 -9.43
N TYR A 32 -9.70 -3.04 -8.19
CA TYR A 32 -9.16 -1.74 -7.80
C TYR A 32 -7.85 -1.42 -8.51
N ALA A 33 -7.00 -2.41 -8.75
CA ALA A 33 -5.75 -2.19 -9.47
C ALA A 33 -6.00 -1.93 -10.96
N ASP A 34 -7.03 -2.55 -11.55
CA ASP A 34 -7.51 -2.22 -12.90
C ASP A 34 -8.03 -0.79 -12.99
N MET A 35 -8.71 -0.30 -11.94
CA MET A 35 -9.12 1.10 -11.87
C MET A 35 -7.93 2.05 -11.85
N VAL A 36 -6.89 1.76 -11.05
CA VAL A 36 -5.65 2.56 -11.03
C VAL A 36 -4.94 2.52 -12.40
N PHE A 37 -4.94 1.36 -13.06
CA PHE A 37 -4.40 1.22 -14.41
C PHE A 37 -5.17 2.06 -15.45
N ALA A 38 -6.50 2.08 -15.37
CA ALA A 38 -7.34 2.92 -16.22
C ALA A 38 -7.07 4.41 -15.98
N LEU A 39 -6.84 4.83 -14.72
CA LEU A 39 -6.45 6.20 -14.38
C LEU A 39 -5.13 6.59 -15.05
N ARG A 40 -4.11 5.71 -15.07
CA ARG A 40 -2.84 5.97 -15.78
C ARG A 40 -3.07 6.30 -17.25
N THR A 41 -3.96 5.56 -17.90
CA THR A 41 -4.25 5.71 -19.33
C THR A 41 -4.98 7.03 -19.61
N ARG A 42 -5.87 7.45 -18.70
CA ARG A 42 -6.69 8.65 -18.86
C ARG A 42 -5.97 9.93 -18.41
N TYR A 43 -5.11 9.83 -17.40
CA TYR A 43 -4.41 10.95 -16.76
C TYR A 43 -2.91 10.65 -16.63
N PRO A 44 -2.16 10.55 -17.73
CA PRO A 44 -0.75 10.17 -17.69
C PRO A 44 0.15 11.24 -17.04
N GLU A 45 -0.23 12.51 -17.15
CA GLU A 45 0.47 13.65 -16.55
C GLU A 45 -0.48 14.82 -16.30
N PHE A 46 -0.09 15.69 -15.37
CA PHE A 46 -0.73 16.96 -15.09
C PHE A 46 0.27 18.12 -15.30
N PRO A 47 -0.21 19.29 -15.75
CA PRO A 47 0.64 20.47 -15.86
C PRO A 47 1.26 20.84 -14.51
N ALA A 48 2.44 21.46 -14.55
CA ALA A 48 3.08 21.98 -13.36
C ALA A 48 2.30 23.18 -12.80
N GLU A 49 2.39 23.41 -11.49
CA GLU A 49 1.71 24.54 -10.83
C GLU A 49 2.39 25.87 -11.13
N ASN A 50 3.72 25.86 -11.26
CA ASN A 50 4.52 27.06 -11.54
C ASN A 50 5.24 26.97 -12.89
N GLU A 51 5.44 28.11 -13.54
CA GLU A 51 6.23 28.19 -14.77
C GLU A 51 7.68 27.75 -14.54
N GLY A 52 8.16 26.83 -15.38
CA GLY A 52 9.52 26.28 -15.32
C GLY A 52 9.67 24.99 -14.52
N GLU A 53 8.63 24.55 -13.80
CA GLU A 53 8.62 23.26 -13.11
C GLU A 53 8.26 22.10 -14.04
N LYS A 54 8.64 20.88 -13.63
CA LYS A 54 8.34 19.66 -14.39
C LYS A 54 6.87 19.25 -14.18
N PRO A 55 6.18 18.78 -15.23
CA PRO A 55 4.86 18.18 -15.10
C PRO A 55 4.80 17.05 -14.06
N HIS A 56 3.65 16.91 -13.42
CA HIS A 56 3.41 15.83 -12.47
C HIS A 56 2.95 14.58 -13.21
N SER A 57 3.86 13.62 -13.40
CA SER A 57 3.49 12.33 -13.99
C SER A 57 2.61 11.49 -13.05
N PHE A 58 1.70 10.70 -13.63
CA PHE A 58 0.92 9.69 -12.92
C PHE A 58 1.80 8.79 -12.05
N THR A 59 2.91 8.31 -12.63
CA THR A 59 3.83 7.39 -11.94
C THR A 59 4.39 8.02 -10.67
N ARG A 60 4.73 9.30 -10.68
CA ARG A 60 5.22 10.00 -9.48
C ARG A 60 4.13 10.09 -8.42
N VAL A 61 2.91 10.45 -8.81
CA VAL A 61 1.76 10.53 -7.88
C VAL A 61 1.48 9.16 -7.26
N LEU A 62 1.42 8.11 -8.08
CA LEU A 62 1.18 6.75 -7.60
C LEU A 62 2.29 6.28 -6.65
N LEU A 63 3.56 6.46 -6.99
CA LEU A 63 4.68 6.02 -6.15
C LEU A 63 4.66 6.72 -4.78
N ASN A 64 4.46 8.04 -4.76
CA ASN A 64 4.33 8.79 -3.52
C ASN A 64 3.14 8.29 -2.68
N THR A 65 2.01 8.01 -3.34
CA THR A 65 0.82 7.50 -2.65
C THR A 65 1.09 6.11 -2.05
N VAL A 66 1.65 5.18 -2.82
CA VAL A 66 1.99 3.83 -2.36
C VAL A 66 2.96 3.88 -1.19
N GLN A 67 3.98 4.74 -1.27
CA GLN A 67 4.95 4.92 -0.18
C GLN A 67 4.28 5.44 1.09
N ASN A 68 3.49 6.52 0.99
CA ASN A 68 2.77 7.09 2.12
C ASN A 68 1.81 6.08 2.75
N GLU A 69 1.05 5.33 1.93
CA GLU A 69 0.13 4.31 2.42
C GLU A 69 0.89 3.19 3.12
N PHE A 70 2.01 2.71 2.57
CA PHE A 70 2.85 1.68 3.19
C PHE A 70 3.45 2.14 4.52
N GLU A 71 4.02 3.34 4.57
CA GLU A 71 4.64 3.91 5.78
C GLU A 71 3.60 4.27 6.86
N SER A 72 2.35 4.51 6.48
CA SER A 72 1.25 4.75 7.42
C SER A 72 0.73 3.48 8.11
N LEU A 73 1.13 2.30 7.62
CA LEU A 73 0.64 1.04 8.18
C LEU A 73 1.25 0.80 9.56
N PRO A 74 0.46 0.20 10.47
CA PRO A 74 0.98 -0.14 11.78
C PRO A 74 2.15 -1.12 11.69
N THR A 75 3.23 -0.78 12.37
CA THR A 75 4.46 -1.57 12.45
C THR A 75 4.40 -2.65 13.53
N THR A 76 3.37 -2.62 14.39
CA THR A 76 3.17 -3.59 15.46
C THR A 76 1.74 -4.14 15.42
N PHE A 77 1.64 -5.46 15.59
CA PHE A 77 0.36 -6.20 15.65
C PHE A 77 0.05 -6.71 17.06
N GLU A 78 0.89 -6.35 18.02
CA GLU A 78 0.62 -6.56 19.43
C GLU A 78 -0.13 -5.37 20.03
N PRO A 79 -1.03 -5.61 21.00
CA PRO A 79 -1.69 -4.54 21.72
C PRO A 79 -0.70 -3.65 22.47
N THR A 80 -0.71 -2.36 22.15
CA THR A 80 0.02 -1.35 22.94
C THR A 80 -0.68 -1.10 24.27
N ASP A 81 0.01 -0.46 25.22
CA ASP A 81 -0.62 -0.04 26.49
C ASP A 81 -1.78 0.93 26.26
N GLU A 82 -1.72 1.75 25.20
CA GLU A 82 -2.81 2.63 24.80
C GLU A 82 -4.00 1.84 24.26
N ASP A 83 -3.76 0.82 23.42
CA ASP A 83 -4.82 -0.06 22.93
C ASP A 83 -5.52 -0.77 24.10
N ARG A 84 -4.77 -1.26 25.09
CA ARG A 84 -5.31 -1.92 26.30
C ARG A 84 -6.14 -0.98 27.19
N LYS A 85 -5.86 0.33 27.16
CA LYS A 85 -6.66 1.35 27.87
C LYS A 85 -7.88 1.80 27.08
N LYS A 86 -7.80 1.76 25.75
CA LYS A 86 -8.85 2.22 24.84
C LYS A 86 -10.01 1.22 24.73
N PHE A 87 -9.71 -0.07 24.76
CA PHE A 87 -10.71 -1.14 24.64
C PHE A 87 -11.03 -1.74 26.01
N GLU A 88 -12.30 -1.67 26.39
CA GLU A 88 -12.76 -2.17 27.70
C GLU A 88 -12.78 -3.70 27.77
N SER A 89 -13.02 -4.36 26.64
CA SER A 89 -13.07 -5.82 26.54
C SER A 89 -11.87 -6.38 25.77
N THR A 90 -11.41 -7.57 26.19
CA THR A 90 -10.37 -8.31 25.46
C THR A 90 -10.85 -8.73 24.06
N GLU A 91 -12.15 -8.94 23.87
CA GLU A 91 -12.72 -9.31 22.59
C GLU A 91 -12.63 -8.16 21.58
N ASP A 92 -12.99 -6.94 21.97
CA ASP A 92 -12.88 -5.76 21.10
C ASP A 92 -11.43 -5.45 20.75
N LEU A 93 -10.52 -5.60 21.72
CA LEU A 93 -9.09 -5.44 21.50
C LEU A 93 -8.56 -6.44 20.46
N ASN A 94 -8.91 -7.73 20.62
CA ASN A 94 -8.51 -8.77 19.67
C ASN A 94 -9.10 -8.54 18.28
N LEU A 95 -10.35 -8.06 18.20
CA LEU A 95 -10.98 -7.70 16.94
C LEU A 95 -10.24 -6.55 16.25
N GLU A 96 -9.81 -5.52 16.99
CA GLU A 96 -9.02 -4.43 16.44
C GLU A 96 -7.65 -4.89 15.95
N MET A 97 -6.94 -5.73 16.72
CA MET A 97 -5.65 -6.29 16.28
C MET A 97 -5.80 -7.14 15.01
N LYS A 98 -6.88 -7.92 14.92
CA LYS A 98 -7.20 -8.69 13.72
C LYS A 98 -7.50 -7.79 12.52
N LYS A 99 -8.22 -6.68 12.70
CA LYS A 99 -8.46 -5.68 11.65
C LYS A 99 -7.16 -5.02 11.20
N ARG A 100 -6.28 -4.67 12.14
CA ARG A 100 -4.97 -4.08 11.87
C ARG A 100 -4.13 -5.02 10.98
N LYS A 101 -4.04 -6.29 11.38
CA LYS A 101 -3.35 -7.33 10.60
C LYS A 101 -3.98 -7.53 9.22
N GLY A 102 -5.31 -7.62 9.15
CA GLY A 102 -6.04 -7.77 7.89
C GLY A 102 -5.77 -6.63 6.90
N LYS A 103 -5.72 -5.38 7.38
CA LYS A 103 -5.38 -4.22 6.54
C LYS A 103 -3.96 -4.28 5.99
N MET A 104 -2.99 -4.71 6.78
CA MET A 104 -1.61 -4.87 6.32
C MET A 104 -1.52 -5.94 5.21
N LEU A 105 -2.12 -7.12 5.41
CA LEU A 105 -2.14 -8.17 4.40
C LEU A 105 -2.86 -7.73 3.11
N ALA A 106 -4.00 -7.05 3.25
CA ALA A 106 -4.72 -6.48 2.12
C ALA A 106 -3.88 -5.44 1.35
N ASN A 107 -3.09 -4.62 2.06
CA ASN A 107 -2.16 -3.69 1.45
C ASN A 107 -1.08 -4.42 0.64
N MET A 108 -0.48 -5.48 1.20
CA MET A 108 0.52 -6.31 0.48
C MET A 108 -0.06 -6.92 -0.79
N LYS A 109 -1.26 -7.50 -0.69
CA LYS A 109 -1.99 -8.04 -1.84
C LYS A 109 -2.27 -6.96 -2.90
N PHE A 110 -2.63 -5.75 -2.47
CA PHE A 110 -2.93 -4.66 -3.39
C PHE A 110 -1.67 -4.13 -4.09
N ILE A 111 -0.56 -3.94 -3.36
CA ILE A 111 0.75 -3.58 -3.93
C ILE A 111 1.18 -4.62 -4.97
N GLY A 112 1.03 -5.91 -4.66
CA GLY A 112 1.30 -6.99 -5.61
C GLY A 112 0.48 -6.85 -6.90
N ASN A 113 -0.82 -6.55 -6.77
CA ASN A 113 -1.71 -6.34 -7.91
C ASN A 113 -1.36 -5.11 -8.76
N LEU A 114 -0.87 -4.03 -8.15
CA LEU A 114 -0.36 -2.87 -8.87
C LEU A 114 0.91 -3.22 -9.65
N PHE A 115 1.80 -4.01 -9.05
CA PHE A 115 3.02 -4.50 -9.70
C PHE A 115 2.72 -5.39 -10.91
N LEU A 116 1.78 -6.33 -10.81
CA LEU A 116 1.37 -7.21 -11.93
C LEU A 116 0.86 -6.42 -13.15
N ARG A 117 0.35 -5.20 -12.93
CA ARG A 117 -0.13 -4.30 -13.99
C ARG A 117 0.96 -3.34 -14.49
N GLN A 118 2.21 -3.59 -14.12
CA GLN A 118 3.37 -2.75 -14.45
C GLN A 118 3.17 -1.29 -14.02
N LEU A 119 2.46 -1.08 -12.91
CA LEU A 119 2.28 0.24 -12.30
C LEU A 119 3.40 0.56 -11.31
N LEU A 120 4.04 -0.47 -10.76
CA LEU A 120 5.19 -0.39 -9.87
C LEU A 120 6.39 -1.09 -10.50
N ALA A 121 7.59 -0.55 -10.29
CA ALA A 121 8.82 -1.18 -10.70
C ALA A 121 9.26 -2.26 -9.70
N VAL A 122 10.04 -3.25 -10.16
CA VAL A 122 10.59 -4.31 -9.30
C VAL A 122 11.38 -3.77 -8.11
N LYS A 123 12.05 -2.62 -8.27
CA LYS A 123 12.75 -1.93 -7.17
C LYS A 123 11.83 -1.59 -6.00
N VAL A 124 10.56 -1.22 -6.26
CA VAL A 124 9.58 -0.91 -5.21
C VAL A 124 9.25 -2.17 -4.42
N ILE A 125 9.03 -3.29 -5.12
CA ILE A 125 8.82 -4.60 -4.48
C ILE A 125 10.04 -4.99 -3.63
N GLY A 126 11.24 -4.88 -4.20
CA GLY A 126 12.47 -5.17 -3.47
C GLY A 126 12.64 -4.31 -2.21
N GLN A 127 12.26 -3.03 -2.28
CA GLN A 127 12.29 -2.14 -1.12
C GLN A 127 11.27 -2.56 -0.06
N VAL A 128 10.03 -2.87 -0.43
CA VAL A 128 9.00 -3.35 0.52
C VAL A 128 9.46 -4.63 1.23
N VAL A 129 10.01 -5.60 0.47
CA VAL A 129 10.56 -6.83 1.06
C VAL A 129 11.73 -6.52 2.00
N HIS A 130 12.64 -5.64 1.59
CA HIS A 130 13.76 -5.22 2.42
C HIS A 130 13.31 -4.50 3.71
N ASP A 131 12.28 -3.66 3.65
CA ASP A 131 11.80 -2.92 4.82
C ASP A 131 11.08 -3.83 5.83
N LEU A 132 10.41 -4.88 5.35
CA LEU A 132 9.72 -5.86 6.18
C LEU A 132 10.66 -6.90 6.80
N ILE A 133 11.56 -7.50 6.01
CA ILE A 133 12.37 -8.66 6.42
C ILE A 133 13.87 -8.51 6.19
N GLY A 134 14.33 -7.36 5.71
CA GLY A 134 15.75 -7.09 5.53
C GLY A 134 16.52 -7.17 6.84
N ILE A 135 17.75 -7.69 6.76
CA ILE A 135 18.62 -7.85 7.93
C ILE A 135 18.93 -6.48 8.52
N LYS A 136 18.47 -6.23 9.74
CA LYS A 136 18.80 -5.02 10.49
C LYS A 136 20.10 -5.25 11.27
N GLN A 137 20.97 -4.24 11.34
CA GLN A 137 22.14 -4.27 12.22
C GLN A 137 21.69 -4.03 13.66
N GLY A 138 21.96 -4.95 14.60
CA GLY A 138 21.62 -4.78 16.01
C GLY A 138 21.35 -6.08 16.78
N GLU A 139 20.86 -5.94 18.02
CA GLU A 139 20.68 -7.04 18.99
C GLU A 139 19.56 -8.02 18.63
N ASN A 140 18.63 -7.65 17.73
CA ASN A 140 17.57 -8.55 17.25
C ASN A 140 17.45 -8.47 15.71
N PRO A 141 18.27 -9.24 14.97
CA PRO A 141 18.37 -9.12 13.52
C PRO A 141 17.24 -9.84 12.77
N LEU A 142 16.42 -10.63 13.47
CA LEU A 142 15.37 -11.44 12.85
C LEU A 142 14.05 -10.66 12.73
N PRO A 143 13.36 -10.74 11.58
CA PRO A 143 12.05 -10.13 11.44
C PRO A 143 10.99 -10.87 12.26
N GLU A 144 9.98 -10.13 12.69
CA GLU A 144 8.83 -10.68 13.41
C GLU A 144 7.97 -11.56 12.48
N GLU A 145 7.30 -12.56 13.03
CA GLU A 145 6.50 -13.55 12.28
C GLU A 145 5.49 -12.89 11.34
N HIS A 146 4.82 -11.84 11.81
CA HIS A 146 3.83 -11.11 11.04
C HIS A 146 4.43 -10.38 9.82
N MET A 147 5.69 -9.94 9.89
CA MET A 147 6.37 -9.29 8.76
C MET A 147 6.69 -10.32 7.69
N ILE A 148 7.10 -11.52 8.12
CA ILE A 148 7.32 -12.67 7.23
C ILE A 148 6.01 -13.03 6.52
N GLU A 149 4.89 -13.08 7.25
CA GLU A 149 3.57 -13.34 6.66
C GLU A 149 3.18 -12.28 5.61
N CYS A 150 3.46 -11.00 5.86
CA CYS A 150 3.20 -9.93 4.90
C CYS A 150 4.00 -10.11 3.60
N VAL A 151 5.28 -10.48 3.71
CA VAL A 151 6.11 -10.79 2.55
C VAL A 151 5.60 -12.04 1.83
N CYS A 152 5.19 -13.08 2.56
CA CYS A 152 4.58 -14.27 1.98
C CYS A 152 3.31 -13.93 1.19
N GLU A 153 2.43 -13.08 1.71
CA GLU A 153 1.22 -12.62 1.00
C GLU A 153 1.58 -11.89 -0.30
N LEU A 154 2.56 -10.98 -0.25
CA LEU A 154 3.05 -10.28 -1.44
C LEU A 154 3.63 -11.25 -2.48
N LEU A 155 4.52 -12.14 -2.06
CA LEU A 155 5.19 -13.10 -2.94
C LEU A 155 4.24 -14.17 -3.48
N GLN A 156 3.20 -14.54 -2.76
CA GLN A 156 2.15 -15.41 -3.30
C GLN A 156 1.43 -14.73 -4.48
N ALA A 157 1.24 -13.42 -4.43
CA ALA A 157 0.59 -12.68 -5.51
C ALA A 157 1.50 -12.50 -6.73
N ILE A 158 2.82 -12.35 -6.57
CA ILE A 158 3.71 -11.93 -7.67
C ILE A 158 4.87 -12.89 -7.97
N GLY A 159 5.12 -13.89 -7.13
CA GLY A 159 6.34 -14.70 -7.17
C GLY A 159 6.54 -15.46 -8.48
N TYR A 160 5.47 -15.83 -9.17
CA TYR A 160 5.53 -16.45 -10.51
C TYR A 160 6.02 -15.51 -11.62
N THR A 161 6.17 -14.22 -11.32
CA THR A 161 6.68 -13.18 -12.25
C THR A 161 8.10 -12.72 -11.92
N LEU A 162 8.66 -13.17 -10.79
CA LEU A 162 10.00 -12.81 -10.35
C LEU A 162 10.97 -13.92 -10.81
N ASP A 163 11.76 -13.62 -11.84
CA ASP A 163 12.90 -14.44 -12.28
C ASP A 163 14.16 -14.07 -11.48
#